data_AF-A0A371EKV1-F1
#
_entry.id   AF-A0A371EKV1-F1
#
_cell.length_a   1.000
_cell.length_b   1.000
_cell.length_c   1.000
_cell.angle_alpha   90.00
_cell.angle_beta   90.00
_cell.angle_gamma   90.00
#
_symmetry.space_group_name_H-M   'P 1'
#
loop_
_entity.id
_entity.type
_entity.pdbx_description
1 polymer ?
#
loop_
_entity_poly.entity_id
_entity_poly.type
_entity_poly.pdbx_seq_one_letter_code
_entity_poly.pdbx_strand_id
1 'polypeptide(L)'
;FIPSLLLKVGFGIVGDRFFWFSDVEFARETLAGVNPYSIQLVKEWPLTSKLDTQIYGPQESAITREVIEPQIITYGTIEKAIKEKKLFMLDYHDLFLPFVSKVREIKGTTLYGSRTLFFLTCEGILKPLAIELTRPPMDGNPQWKQVFTPASHSTNLWLWRLAKAHVENSLCGGTLYNCNT
;
A
#
# COMPACT_ATOMS: atom_id res chain seq x y z
N PHE A 1 -8.35 -19.60 -3.59
CA PHE A 1 -8.40 -18.12 -3.62
C PHE A 1 -7.13 -17.53 -4.22
N ILE A 2 -5.95 -17.73 -3.62
CA ILE A 2 -4.66 -17.32 -4.21
C ILE A 2 -4.36 -18.05 -5.55
N PRO A 3 -4.60 -19.38 -5.70
CA PRO A 3 -4.31 -20.09 -6.95
C PRO A 3 -5.14 -19.61 -8.16
N SER A 4 -6.39 -19.20 -7.95
CA SER A 4 -7.26 -18.70 -9.02
C SER A 4 -6.94 -17.26 -9.44
N LEU A 5 -6.31 -16.48 -8.55
CA LEU A 5 -5.86 -15.12 -8.83
C LEU A 5 -4.54 -15.14 -9.60
N LEU A 6 -3.64 -16.07 -9.25
CA LEU A 6 -2.36 -16.33 -9.93
C LEU A 6 -2.54 -16.69 -11.41
N LEU A 7 -3.57 -17.46 -11.77
CA LEU A 7 -3.85 -17.87 -13.14
C LEU A 7 -4.25 -16.72 -14.09
N LYS A 8 -4.57 -15.53 -13.56
CA LYS A 8 -4.98 -14.36 -14.36
C LYS A 8 -3.94 -13.25 -14.41
N VAL A 9 -2.85 -13.36 -13.66
CA VAL A 9 -1.80 -12.34 -13.68
C VAL A 9 -0.80 -12.68 -14.77
N GLY A 10 -0.85 -11.93 -15.87
CA GLY A 10 -0.02 -12.15 -17.03
C GLY A 10 1.47 -12.19 -16.66
N PHE A 11 2.20 -13.14 -17.23
CA PHE A 11 3.66 -13.12 -17.19
C PHE A 11 4.13 -11.83 -17.84
N GLY A 12 5.02 -11.11 -17.16
CA GLY A 12 5.46 -9.79 -17.59
C GLY A 12 5.92 -9.79 -19.03
N ILE A 13 5.47 -8.77 -19.78
CA ILE A 13 5.74 -8.64 -21.20
C ILE A 13 7.24 -8.37 -21.36
N VAL A 14 7.98 -9.37 -21.83
CA VAL A 14 9.40 -9.25 -22.19
C VAL A 14 9.49 -8.23 -23.33
N GLY A 15 9.80 -6.97 -23.01
CA GLY A 15 9.99 -5.92 -24.03
C GLY A 15 9.83 -4.48 -23.55
N ASP A 16 9.10 -4.22 -22.46
CA ASP A 16 8.91 -2.85 -21.97
C ASP A 16 9.76 -2.55 -20.73
N ARG A 17 10.78 -1.70 -20.92
CA ARG A 17 11.78 -1.32 -19.92
C ARG A 17 11.18 -0.60 -18.70
N PHE A 18 9.95 -0.08 -18.81
CA PHE A 18 9.25 0.66 -17.76
C PHE A 18 8.05 -0.08 -17.18
N PHE A 19 7.84 -1.33 -17.58
CA PHE A 19 6.68 -2.13 -17.18
C PHE A 19 6.57 -2.34 -15.66
N TRP A 20 7.70 -2.41 -14.97
CA TRP A 20 7.79 -2.52 -13.50
C TRP A 20 7.23 -1.28 -12.76
N PHE A 21 7.13 -0.11 -13.40
CA PHE A 21 6.46 1.06 -12.82
C PHE A 21 4.93 1.00 -12.91
N SER A 22 4.37 0.02 -13.61
CA SER A 22 2.92 -0.06 -13.80
C SER A 22 2.20 -0.46 -12.52
N ASP A 23 0.95 -0.05 -12.41
CA ASP A 23 0.09 -0.45 -11.28
C ASP A 23 -0.30 -1.93 -11.36
N VAL A 24 -0.31 -2.49 -12.57
CA VAL A 24 -0.59 -3.92 -12.83
C VAL A 24 0.55 -4.77 -12.27
N GLU A 25 1.80 -4.42 -12.54
CA GLU A 25 2.94 -5.18 -12.02
C GLU A 25 3.08 -5.05 -10.52
N PHE A 26 2.86 -3.85 -9.97
CA PHE A 26 2.83 -3.66 -8.52
C PHE A 26 1.81 -4.59 -7.84
N ALA A 27 0.59 -4.68 -8.39
CA ALA A 27 -0.43 -5.59 -7.89
C ALA A 27 -0.08 -7.07 -8.12
N ARG A 28 0.56 -7.41 -9.25
CA ARG A 28 1.02 -8.78 -9.54
C ARG A 28 2.07 -9.23 -8.55
N GLU A 29 3.10 -8.43 -8.29
CA GLU A 29 4.18 -8.75 -7.35
C GLU A 29 3.65 -8.96 -5.94
N THR A 30 2.59 -8.24 -5.55
CA THR A 30 1.90 -8.47 -4.26
C THR A 30 1.27 -9.88 -4.16
N LEU A 31 0.89 -10.48 -5.29
CA LEU A 31 0.22 -11.79 -5.36
C LEU A 31 1.13 -12.97 -5.73
N ALA A 32 2.16 -12.69 -6.52
CA ALA A 32 2.98 -13.68 -7.22
C ALA A 32 4.48 -13.41 -7.07
N GLY A 33 4.85 -12.36 -6.35
CA GLY A 33 6.24 -12.01 -6.05
C GLY A 33 6.78 -12.75 -4.83
N VAL A 34 7.71 -12.11 -4.14
CA VAL A 34 8.48 -12.73 -3.04
C VAL A 34 7.63 -13.04 -1.81
N ASN A 35 6.56 -12.29 -1.55
CA ASN A 35 5.73 -12.43 -0.35
C ASN A 35 4.22 -12.46 -0.67
N PRO A 36 3.71 -13.55 -1.27
CA PRO A 36 2.33 -13.64 -1.73
C PRO A 36 1.29 -13.86 -0.61
N TYR A 37 1.73 -14.05 0.64
CA TYR A 37 0.86 -14.38 1.78
C TYR A 37 0.42 -13.16 2.60
N SER A 38 0.95 -11.97 2.31
CA SER A 38 0.69 -10.77 3.11
C SER A 38 -0.60 -10.03 2.72
N ILE A 39 -1.14 -10.30 1.53
CA ILE A 39 -2.40 -9.69 1.11
C ILE A 39 -3.58 -10.33 1.84
N GLN A 40 -4.50 -9.50 2.34
CA GLN A 40 -5.66 -9.93 3.10
C GLN A 40 -6.95 -9.25 2.61
N LEU A 41 -8.07 -9.91 2.83
CA LEU A 41 -9.38 -9.34 2.54
C LEU A 41 -9.73 -8.27 3.57
N VAL A 42 -10.24 -7.11 3.13
CA VAL A 42 -10.78 -6.09 4.03
C VAL A 42 -12.13 -6.56 4.56
N LYS A 43 -12.26 -6.69 5.87
CA LYS A 43 -13.49 -7.15 6.55
C LYS A 43 -14.23 -6.04 7.27
N GLU A 44 -13.52 -5.00 7.69
CA GLU A 44 -14.01 -3.94 8.56
C GLU A 44 -13.61 -2.58 7.99
N TRP A 45 -14.45 -1.58 8.23
CA TRP A 45 -14.24 -0.20 7.82
C TRP A 45 -14.79 0.75 8.89
N PRO A 46 -14.10 1.84 9.27
CA PRO A 46 -12.80 2.31 8.76
C PRO A 46 -11.63 1.40 9.16
N LEU A 47 -10.49 1.55 8.48
CA LEU A 47 -9.26 0.83 8.81
C LEU A 47 -8.63 1.42 10.08
N THR A 48 -8.25 0.56 11.02
CA THR A 48 -7.68 0.96 12.31
C THR A 48 -6.43 0.15 12.67
N SER A 49 -5.50 0.81 13.36
CA SER A 49 -4.31 0.21 13.98
C SER A 49 -4.65 -0.42 15.33
N LYS A 50 -3.91 -1.46 15.72
CA LYS A 50 -3.99 -2.08 17.06
C LYS A 50 -2.88 -1.61 18.00
N LEU A 51 -1.98 -0.76 17.51
CA LEU A 51 -0.85 -0.23 18.29
C LEU A 51 -1.31 0.80 19.34
N ASP A 52 -0.53 0.93 20.41
CA ASP A 52 -0.80 1.87 21.51
C ASP A 52 -0.82 3.34 21.02
N THR A 53 -1.93 4.03 21.27
CA THR A 53 -2.15 5.43 20.85
C THR A 53 -1.22 6.41 21.55
N GLN A 54 -0.78 6.10 22.78
CA GLN A 54 0.12 6.98 23.53
C GLN A 54 1.52 7.02 22.91
N ILE A 55 1.92 5.92 22.27
CA ILE A 55 3.25 5.77 21.67
C ILE A 55 3.22 6.15 20.19
N TYR A 56 2.22 5.66 19.45
CA TYR A 56 2.21 5.71 18.00
C TYR A 56 1.27 6.76 17.42
N GLY A 57 0.48 7.44 18.25
CA GLY A 57 -0.52 8.44 17.84
C GLY A 57 -1.88 7.81 17.47
N PRO A 58 -2.77 8.59 16.83
CA PRO A 58 -4.12 8.14 16.48
C PRO A 58 -4.11 6.86 15.64
N GLN A 59 -5.04 5.94 15.93
CA GLN A 59 -5.14 4.61 15.32
C GLN A 59 -5.85 4.62 13.97
N GLU A 60 -6.63 5.64 13.68
CA GLU A 60 -7.46 5.74 12.48
C GLU A 60 -6.59 5.94 11.24
N SER A 61 -6.81 5.12 10.23
CA SER A 61 -6.19 5.30 8.92
C SER A 61 -6.69 6.59 8.27
N ALA A 62 -5.79 7.27 7.56
CA ALA A 62 -6.12 8.40 6.70
C ALA A 62 -6.80 7.97 5.38
N ILE A 63 -6.89 6.66 5.08
CA ILE A 63 -7.63 6.15 3.93
C ILE A 63 -9.13 6.20 4.27
N THR A 64 -9.79 7.27 3.83
CA THR A 64 -11.22 7.50 4.08
C THR A 64 -12.09 7.11 2.88
N ARG A 65 -13.42 7.16 3.06
CA ARG A 65 -14.38 6.85 1.98
C ARG A 65 -14.22 7.81 0.82
N GLU A 66 -14.05 9.08 1.15
CA GLU A 66 -13.95 10.19 0.21
C GLU A 66 -12.72 10.06 -0.72
N VAL A 67 -11.67 9.38 -0.25
CA VAL A 67 -10.46 9.10 -1.05
C VAL A 67 -10.65 7.92 -2.01
N ILE A 68 -11.44 6.92 -1.62
CA ILE A 68 -11.54 5.65 -2.33
C ILE A 68 -12.75 5.59 -3.27
N GLU A 69 -13.91 6.10 -2.84
CA GLU A 69 -15.14 6.03 -3.63
C GLU A 69 -15.02 6.64 -5.03
N PRO A 70 -14.35 7.79 -5.25
CA PRO A 70 -14.13 8.32 -6.60
C PRO A 70 -13.37 7.35 -7.52
N GLN A 71 -12.52 6.48 -6.96
CA GLN A 71 -11.70 5.54 -7.73
C GLN A 71 -12.43 4.25 -8.09
N ILE A 72 -13.52 3.95 -7.37
CA ILE A 72 -14.36 2.76 -7.57
C ILE A 72 -15.80 3.11 -7.96
N ILE A 73 -16.07 4.37 -8.30
CA ILE A 73 -17.43 4.90 -8.58
C ILE A 73 -18.19 4.08 -9.63
N THR A 74 -17.48 3.52 -10.61
CA THR A 74 -18.04 2.65 -11.66
C THR A 74 -18.50 1.29 -11.14
N TYR A 75 -18.04 0.88 -9.96
CA TYR A 75 -18.30 -0.44 -9.36
C TYR A 75 -19.27 -0.37 -8.17
N GLY A 76 -19.39 0.78 -7.50
CA GLY A 76 -20.32 1.03 -6.41
C GLY A 76 -19.66 1.67 -5.19
N THR A 77 -20.16 1.34 -3.99
CA THR A 77 -19.65 1.87 -2.71
C THR A 77 -18.64 0.91 -2.07
N ILE A 78 -17.93 1.39 -1.06
CA ILE A 78 -16.99 0.58 -0.27
C ILE A 78 -17.71 -0.58 0.44
N GLU A 79 -18.90 -0.34 0.99
CA GLU A 79 -19.69 -1.37 1.67
C GLU A 79 -20.06 -2.51 0.72
N LYS A 80 -20.43 -2.18 -0.52
CA LYS A 80 -20.69 -3.18 -1.56
C LYS A 80 -19.42 -3.94 -1.92
N ALA A 81 -18.28 -3.25 -2.08
CA ALA A 81 -17.00 -3.87 -2.38
C ALA A 81 -16.55 -4.85 -1.28
N ILE A 82 -16.73 -4.50 0.00
CA ILE A 82 -16.43 -5.37 1.14
C ILE A 82 -17.36 -6.59 1.13
N LYS A 83 -18.69 -6.38 0.98
CA LYS A 83 -19.68 -7.45 0.93
C LYS A 83 -19.41 -8.46 -0.20
N GLU A 84 -19.01 -7.97 -1.37
CA GLU A 84 -18.66 -8.77 -2.54
C GLU A 84 -17.24 -9.35 -2.48
N LYS A 85 -16.49 -9.13 -1.39
CA LYS A 85 -15.11 -9.57 -1.20
C LYS A 85 -14.15 -9.09 -2.30
N LYS A 86 -14.35 -7.85 -2.75
CA LYS A 86 -13.56 -7.20 -3.80
C LYS A 86 -12.49 -6.25 -3.26
N LEU A 87 -12.51 -5.94 -1.97
CA LEU A 87 -11.53 -5.04 -1.36
C LEU A 87 -10.47 -5.83 -0.60
N PHE A 88 -9.20 -5.60 -0.95
CA PHE A 88 -8.04 -6.26 -0.36
C PHE A 88 -7.08 -5.22 0.18
N MET A 89 -6.27 -5.60 1.17
CA MET A 89 -5.20 -4.75 1.66
C MET A 89 -3.91 -5.53 1.90
N LEU A 90 -2.80 -4.82 1.73
CA LEU A 90 -1.50 -5.18 2.26
C LEU A 90 -1.24 -4.26 3.45
N ASP A 91 -1.31 -4.81 4.66
CA ASP A 91 -1.17 -4.03 5.90
C ASP A 91 0.16 -4.34 6.57
N TYR A 92 1.11 -3.43 6.39
CA TYR A 92 2.40 -3.44 7.05
C TYR A 92 2.56 -2.32 8.07
N HIS A 93 1.47 -1.64 8.40
CA HIS A 93 1.50 -0.54 9.35
C HIS A 93 1.91 -1.05 10.72
N ASP A 94 1.12 -1.96 11.30
CA ASP A 94 1.36 -2.43 12.67
C ASP A 94 2.65 -3.26 12.79
N LEU A 95 3.08 -3.86 11.67
CA LEU A 95 4.32 -4.62 11.58
C LEU A 95 5.57 -3.72 11.60
N PHE A 96 5.60 -2.65 10.80
CA PHE A 96 6.80 -1.84 10.63
C PHE A 96 6.83 -0.55 11.44
N LEU A 97 5.68 0.01 11.83
CA LEU A 97 5.63 1.26 12.59
C LEU A 97 6.49 1.24 13.88
N PRO A 98 6.55 0.13 14.66
CA PRO A 98 7.43 0.02 15.84
C PRO A 98 8.93 0.17 15.55
N PHE A 99 9.35 -0.10 14.30
CA PHE A 99 10.76 -0.05 13.89
C PHE A 99 11.14 1.27 13.22
N VAL A 100 10.16 2.12 12.87
CA VAL A 100 10.40 3.34 12.10
C VAL A 100 11.41 4.26 12.77
N SER A 101 11.28 4.51 14.07
CA SER A 101 12.18 5.42 14.79
C SER A 101 13.63 4.91 14.75
N LYS A 102 13.83 3.62 15.05
CA LYS A 102 15.16 2.99 15.05
C LYS A 102 15.81 3.00 13.68
N VAL A 103 15.05 2.72 12.62
CA VAL A 103 15.59 2.74 11.26
C VAL A 103 16.02 4.15 10.88
N ARG A 104 15.21 5.16 11.17
CA ARG A 104 15.49 6.55 10.79
C ARG A 104 16.69 7.18 11.50
N GLU A 105 17.15 6.62 12.61
CA GLU A 105 18.42 7.01 13.24
C GLU A 105 19.63 6.66 12.36
N ILE A 106 19.50 5.67 11.48
CA ILE A 106 20.55 5.25 10.55
C ILE A 106 20.60 6.22 9.36
N LYS A 107 21.73 6.90 9.21
CA LYS A 107 21.97 7.90 8.15
C LYS A 107 21.67 7.32 6.76
N GLY A 108 20.86 8.04 5.99
CA GLY A 108 20.53 7.70 4.60
C GLY A 108 19.38 6.70 4.45
N THR A 109 18.71 6.32 5.54
CA THR A 109 17.60 5.36 5.49
C THR A 109 16.26 5.98 5.91
N THR A 110 15.16 5.40 5.42
CA THR A 110 13.81 5.84 5.76
C THR A 110 12.87 4.65 5.82
N LEU A 111 11.98 4.64 6.80
CA LEU A 111 10.93 3.64 6.94
C LEU A 111 9.60 4.33 7.27
N TYR A 112 8.51 3.77 6.76
CA TYR A 112 7.14 4.13 7.10
C TYR A 112 6.35 2.85 7.34
N GLY A 113 5.43 2.89 8.30
CA GLY A 113 4.34 1.91 8.33
C GLY A 113 3.46 2.15 7.12
N SER A 114 3.12 1.11 6.36
CA SER A 114 2.36 1.26 5.12
C SER A 114 1.08 0.45 5.11
N ARG A 115 0.01 1.02 4.54
CA ARG A 115 -1.20 0.29 4.16
C ARG A 115 -1.47 0.52 2.69
N THR A 116 -1.61 -0.55 1.94
CA THR A 116 -2.00 -0.48 0.53
C THR A 116 -3.38 -1.10 0.36
N LEU A 117 -4.29 -0.37 -0.28
CA LEU A 117 -5.63 -0.84 -0.60
C LEU A 117 -5.72 -1.23 -2.08
N PHE A 118 -6.38 -2.34 -2.37
CA PHE A 118 -6.59 -2.86 -3.70
C PHE A 118 -8.06 -3.20 -3.94
N PHE A 119 -8.51 -3.05 -5.19
CA PHE A 119 -9.82 -3.46 -5.66
C PHE A 119 -9.71 -4.55 -6.72
N LEU A 120 -10.46 -5.63 -6.55
CA LEU A 120 -10.58 -6.70 -7.54
C LEU A 120 -11.71 -6.38 -8.52
N THR A 121 -11.36 -6.12 -9.78
CA THR A 121 -12.33 -5.84 -10.83
C THR A 121 -13.08 -7.11 -11.27
N CYS A 122 -14.18 -6.93 -12.00
CA CYS A 122 -14.99 -8.04 -12.54
C CYS A 122 -14.19 -8.93 -13.52
N GLU A 123 -13.19 -8.35 -14.20
CA GLU A 123 -12.29 -9.05 -15.11
C GLU A 123 -11.29 -9.95 -14.35
N GLY A 124 -11.17 -9.76 -13.03
CA GLY A 124 -10.22 -10.45 -12.17
C GLY A 124 -8.86 -9.77 -12.09
N ILE A 125 -8.80 -8.47 -12.37
CA ILE A 125 -7.58 -7.66 -12.25
C ILE A 125 -7.56 -7.02 -10.87
N LEU A 126 -6.43 -7.14 -10.17
CA LEU A 126 -6.22 -6.46 -8.90
C LEU A 126 -5.68 -5.05 -9.17
N LYS A 127 -6.43 -4.01 -8.81
CA LYS A 127 -6.10 -2.60 -9.04
C LYS A 127 -5.71 -1.94 -7.71
N PRO A 128 -4.52 -1.32 -7.58
CA PRO A 128 -4.20 -0.51 -6.40
C PRO A 128 -5.05 0.76 -6.38
N LEU A 129 -5.53 1.15 -5.20
CA LEU A 129 -6.39 2.32 -4.99
C LEU A 129 -5.70 3.40 -4.16
N ALA A 130 -4.99 3.00 -3.10
CA ALA A 130 -4.36 3.96 -2.21
C ALA A 130 -3.20 3.32 -1.47
N ILE A 131 -2.20 4.14 -1.15
CA ILE A 131 -1.12 3.82 -0.23
C ILE A 131 -1.10 4.88 0.85
N GLU A 132 -1.31 4.46 2.09
CA GLU A 132 -1.03 5.27 3.28
C GLU A 132 0.40 5.00 3.74
N LEU A 133 1.17 6.06 3.97
CA LEU A 133 2.46 6.00 4.65
C LEU A 133 2.36 6.75 5.98
N THR A 134 2.77 6.09 7.06
CA THR A 134 2.72 6.62 8.43
C THR A 134 4.09 6.63 9.07
N ARG A 135 4.42 7.74 9.73
CA ARG A 135 5.55 7.91 10.63
C ARG A 135 5.00 8.19 12.03
N PRO A 136 5.47 7.49 13.08
CA PRO A 136 5.03 7.77 14.44
C PRO A 136 5.47 9.16 14.90
N PRO A 137 4.94 9.66 16.03
CA PRO A 137 5.50 10.83 16.71
C PRO A 137 6.98 10.60 17.01
N MET A 138 7.84 11.52 16.56
CA MET A 138 9.29 11.45 16.80
C MET A 138 9.93 12.83 16.61
N ASP A 139 11.07 13.06 17.26
CA ASP A 139 11.86 14.30 17.17
C ASP A 139 11.05 15.58 17.48
N GLY A 140 10.14 15.49 18.44
CA GLY A 140 9.23 16.58 18.81
C GLY A 140 8.12 16.86 17.78
N ASN A 141 8.07 16.11 16.67
CA ASN A 141 7.04 16.23 15.65
C ASN A 141 5.87 15.28 15.95
N PRO A 142 4.63 15.68 15.64
CA PRO A 142 3.47 14.79 15.75
C PRO A 142 3.57 13.63 14.73
N GLN A 143 2.66 12.65 14.90
CA GLN A 143 2.43 11.60 13.91
C GLN A 143 2.21 12.26 12.54
N TRP A 144 2.93 11.76 11.53
CA TRP A 144 2.71 12.15 10.15
C TRP A 144 2.10 10.97 9.42
N LYS A 145 1.02 11.21 8.67
CA LYS A 145 0.44 10.23 7.76
C LYS A 145 -0.07 10.91 6.51
N GLN A 146 0.12 10.28 5.36
CA GLN A 146 -0.35 10.78 4.08
C GLN A 146 -0.82 9.64 3.19
N VAL A 147 -1.90 9.90 2.46
CA VAL A 147 -2.45 8.97 1.47
C VAL A 147 -2.06 9.42 0.08
N PHE A 148 -1.56 8.47 -0.71
CA PHE A 148 -1.23 8.61 -2.11
C PHE A 148 -2.20 7.76 -2.92
N THR A 149 -2.67 8.28 -4.05
CA THR A 149 -3.58 7.58 -4.96
C THR A 149 -3.00 7.55 -6.37
N PRO A 150 -3.40 6.59 -7.23
CA PRO A 150 -3.02 6.58 -8.63
C PRO A 150 -3.36 7.91 -9.29
N ALA A 151 -2.37 8.51 -9.97
CA ALA A 151 -2.51 9.81 -10.59
C ALA A 151 -1.90 9.83 -12.01
N SER A 152 -2.48 10.65 -12.88
CA SER A 152 -2.02 10.87 -14.27
C SER A 152 -1.21 12.16 -14.47
N HIS A 153 -1.24 13.09 -13.50
CA HIS A 153 -0.54 14.37 -13.57
C HIS A 153 0.87 14.26 -12.98
N SER A 154 1.84 14.97 -13.57
CA SER A 154 3.29 14.78 -13.36
C SER A 154 3.73 14.69 -11.89
N THR A 155 3.39 15.66 -11.04
CA THR A 155 3.83 15.67 -9.62
C THR A 155 3.23 14.51 -8.82
N ASN A 156 1.92 14.28 -8.94
CA ASN A 156 1.24 13.24 -8.17
C ASN A 156 1.59 11.83 -8.68
N LEU A 157 1.90 11.68 -9.98
CA LEU A 157 2.40 10.43 -10.54
C LEU A 157 3.74 10.03 -9.93
N TRP A 158 4.66 10.98 -9.73
CA TRP A 158 5.94 10.70 -9.06
C TRP A 158 5.75 10.33 -7.60
N LEU A 159 4.89 11.03 -6.87
CA LEU A 159 4.57 10.70 -5.47
C LEU A 159 3.95 9.30 -5.36
N TRP A 160 3.03 8.95 -6.26
CA TRP A 160 2.46 7.61 -6.33
C TRP A 160 3.52 6.52 -6.58
N ARG A 161 4.43 6.76 -7.54
CA ARG A 161 5.55 5.83 -7.81
C ARG A 161 6.48 5.67 -6.63
N LEU A 162 6.80 6.75 -5.93
CA LEU A 162 7.62 6.70 -4.71
C LEU A 162 6.92 5.93 -3.59
N ALA A 163 5.61 6.11 -3.43
CA ALA A 163 4.83 5.35 -2.46
C ALA A 163 4.83 3.85 -2.75
N LYS A 164 4.69 3.45 -4.03
CA LYS A 164 4.79 2.03 -4.45
C LYS A 164 6.16 1.44 -4.17
N ALA A 165 7.23 2.15 -4.55
CA ALA A 165 8.60 1.71 -4.29
C ALA A 165 8.88 1.50 -2.79
N HIS A 166 8.31 2.35 -1.93
CA HIS A 166 8.40 2.18 -0.48
C HIS A 166 7.73 0.87 0.01
N VAL A 167 6.55 0.55 -0.53
CA VAL A 167 5.82 -0.69 -0.20
C VAL A 167 6.57 -1.92 -0.73
N GLU A 168 7.13 -1.87 -1.94
CA GLU A 168 7.93 -2.96 -2.54
C GLU A 168 9.18 -3.28 -1.72
N ASN A 169 9.87 -2.26 -1.20
CA ASN A 169 11.01 -2.47 -0.31
C ASN A 169 10.61 -3.17 0.99
N SER A 170 9.38 -2.92 1.45
CA SER A 170 8.80 -3.56 2.63
C SER A 170 8.44 -5.04 2.35
N LEU A 171 8.09 -5.39 1.10
CA LEU A 171 7.79 -6.76 0.65
C LEU A 171 9.03 -7.67 0.60
N CYS A 172 10.20 -7.14 0.22
CA CYS A 172 11.44 -7.90 0.04
C CYS A 172 12.26 -8.15 1.33
N GLY A 173 11.71 -7.86 2.51
CA GLY A 173 12.40 -8.08 3.79
C GLY A 173 13.29 -6.91 4.24
N GLY A 174 13.05 -5.69 3.76
CA GLY A 174 13.68 -4.49 4.30
C GLY A 174 15.15 -4.30 3.90
N THR A 175 15.47 -4.42 2.62
CA THR A 175 16.75 -3.90 2.11
C THR A 175 16.70 -2.38 2.20
N LEU A 176 17.34 -1.81 3.23
CA LEU A 176 17.44 -0.37 3.46
C LEU A 176 18.16 0.28 2.27
N TYR A 177 17.42 0.95 1.39
CA TYR A 177 18.04 1.74 0.34
C TYR A 177 18.71 2.95 0.98
N ASN A 178 20.02 3.07 0.71
CA ASN A 178 20.82 4.23 1.04
C ASN A 178 20.43 5.34 0.04
N CYS A 179 19.55 6.25 0.43
CA CYS A 179 19.24 7.43 -0.38
C CYS A 179 20.39 8.43 -0.27
N ASN A 180 21.51 8.13 -0.94
CA ASN A 180 22.52 9.12 -1.30
C ASN A 180 22.36 9.45 -2.79
N THR A 181 21.68 10.55 -3.07
CA THR A 181 22.03 11.43 -4.19
C THR A 181 22.86 12.57 -3.65
#